data_AF-A0A6P1HKK3-F1
#
_entry.id   AF-A0A6P1HKK3-F1
#
_cell.length_a   1.000
_cell.length_b   1.000
_cell.length_c   1.000
_cell.angle_alpha   90.00
_cell.angle_beta   90.00
_cell.angle_gamma   90.00
#
_symmetry.space_group_name_H-M   'P 1'
#
loop_
_entity.id
_entity.type
_entity.pdbx_description
1 polymer ?
#
loop_
_entity_poly.entity_id
_entity_poly.type
_entity_poly.pdbx_seq_one_letter_code
_entity_poly.pdbx_strand_id
1 'polypeptide(L)' 'MSISDVRQETLNKIVEIIEQEHNIEITENNKHHIMHVLNQMHGQSHRAGMTEGINVAKQFKEFQNNQV' A
#
# COMPACT_ATOMS: atom_id res chain seq x y z
N MET A 1 -6.10 -15.35 2.42
CA MET A 1 -4.75 -14.77 2.40
C MET A 1 -4.83 -13.41 3.06
N SER A 2 -4.03 -13.16 4.08
CA SER A 2 -4.01 -11.91 4.83
C SER A 2 -3.25 -10.82 4.07
N ILE A 3 -3.53 -9.55 4.38
CA ILE A 3 -2.78 -8.42 3.79
C ILE A 3 -1.30 -8.47 4.19
N SER A 4 -0.99 -9.12 5.32
CA SER A 4 0.37 -9.38 5.79
C SER A 4 1.08 -10.41 4.90
N ASP A 5 0.37 -11.45 4.47
CA ASP A 5 0.90 -12.50 3.62
C ASP A 5 1.30 -11.93 2.25
N VAL A 6 0.44 -11.08 1.67
CA VAL A 6 0.69 -10.41 0.38
C VAL A 6 1.93 -9.52 0.46
N ARG A 7 2.13 -8.79 1.56
CA ARG A 7 3.33 -7.95 1.74
C ARG A 7 4.59 -8.77 1.91
N GLN A 8 4.53 -9.89 2.62
CA GLN A 8 5.67 -10.78 2.77
C GLN A 8 6.06 -11.38 1.41
N GLU A 9 5.09 -11.81 0.61
CA GLU A 9 5.34 -12.29 -0.76
C GLU A 9 5.95 -11.19 -1.64
N THR A 10 5.45 -9.96 -1.51
CA THR A 10 5.97 -8.79 -2.25
C THR A 10 7.41 -8.48 -1.85
N LEU A 11 7.72 -8.49 -0.55
CA LEU A 11 9.10 -8.33 -0.08
C LEU A 11 10.01 -9.40 -0.67
N ASN A 12 9.59 -10.67 -0.63
CA ASN A 12 10.38 -11.78 -1.16
C ASN A 12 10.67 -11.59 -2.66
N LYS A 13 9.67 -11.15 -3.44
CA LYS A 13 9.84 -10.84 -4.88
C LYS A 13 10.82 -9.69 -5.13
N ILE A 14 10.75 -8.62 -4.33
CA ILE A 14 11.68 -7.49 -4.44
C ILE A 14 13.11 -7.95 -4.15
N VAL A 15 13.29 -8.72 -3.08
CA VAL A 15 14.60 -9.30 -2.71
C VAL A 15 15.12 -10.16 -3.85
N GLU A 16 14.31 -11.10 -4.34
CA GLU A 16 14.69 -12.01 -5.43
C GLU A 16 15.16 -11.24 -6.68
N ILE A 17 14.44 -10.20 -7.10
CA ILE A 17 14.82 -9.38 -8.26
C ILE A 17 16.18 -8.72 -8.03
N ILE A 18 16.38 -8.06 -6.88
CA ILE A 18 17.63 -7.33 -6.60
C ILE A 18 18.82 -8.30 -6.53
N GLU A 19 18.65 -9.44 -5.86
CA GLU A 19 19.70 -10.43 -5.71
C GLU A 19 20.07 -11.05 -7.07
N GLN A 20 19.07 -11.34 -7.93
CA GLN A 20 19.30 -11.86 -9.28
C GLN A 20 19.97 -10.85 -10.21
N GLU A 21 19.55 -9.59 -10.19
CA GLU A 21 20.07 -8.54 -11.08
C GLU A 21 21.48 -8.10 -10.71
N HIS A 22 21.80 -8.04 -9.41
CA HIS A 22 23.04 -7.47 -8.92
C HIS A 22 24.04 -8.49 -8.37
N ASN A 23 23.65 -9.76 -8.24
CA ASN A 23 24.47 -10.81 -7.63
C ASN A 23 25.01 -10.41 -6.25
N ILE A 24 24.16 -9.77 -5.46
CA ILE A 24 24.40 -9.37 -4.06
C ILE A 24 23.40 -10.09 -3.16
N GLU A 25 23.75 -10.28 -1.89
CA GLU A 25 22.81 -10.76 -0.87
C GLU A 25 22.18 -9.57 -0.15
N ILE A 26 20.85 -9.56 -0.02
CA ILE A 26 20.12 -8.51 0.68
C ILE A 26 20.08 -8.83 2.17
N THR A 27 20.64 -7.93 2.97
CA THR A 27 20.70 -8.11 4.42
C THR A 27 19.31 -8.05 5.07
N GLU A 28 19.17 -8.64 6.26
CA GLU A 28 17.95 -8.54 7.06
C GLU A 28 17.56 -7.09 7.39
N ASN A 29 18.55 -6.21 7.57
CA ASN A 29 18.28 -4.79 7.80
C ASN A 29 17.67 -4.13 6.55
N ASN A 30 18.12 -4.48 5.34
CA ASN A 30 17.50 -4.01 4.11
C ASN A 30 16.06 -4.52 3.99
N LYS A 31 15.82 -5.80 4.26
CA LYS A 31 14.47 -6.40 4.24
C LYS A 31 13.53 -5.68 5.21
N HIS A 32 14.01 -5.34 6.40
CA HIS A 32 13.24 -4.57 7.38
C HIS A 32 12.86 -3.19 6.86
N HIS A 33 13.80 -2.44 6.26
CA HIS A 33 13.51 -1.13 5.68
C HIS A 33 12.51 -1.22 4.51
N ILE A 34 12.67 -2.21 3.63
CA ILE A 34 11.73 -2.43 2.51
C ILE A 34 10.33 -2.73 3.05
N MET A 35 10.21 -3.62 4.04
CA MET A 35 8.92 -3.92 4.68
C MET A 35 8.31 -2.68 5.34
N HIS A 36 9.12 -1.84 6.00
CA HIS A 36 8.66 -0.58 6.58
C HIS A 36 8.03 0.33 5.51
N VAL A 37 8.71 0.52 4.37
CA VAL A 37 8.19 1.33 3.26
C VAL A 37 6.91 0.72 2.67
N LEU A 38 6.85 -0.60 2.49
CA LEU A 38 5.63 -1.29 2.03
C LEU A 38 4.43 -1.05 2.98
N ASN A 39 4.67 -1.06 4.29
CA ASN A 39 3.64 -0.75 5.28
C ASN A 39 3.17 0.71 5.19
N GLN A 40 4.10 1.65 5.00
CA GLN A 40 3.77 3.06 4.81
C GLN A 40 2.92 3.29 3.55
N MET A 41 3.31 2.68 2.42
CA MET A 41 2.57 2.74 1.16
C MET A 41 1.14 2.21 1.33
N HIS A 42 0.98 1.07 2.00
CA HIS A 42 -0.34 0.53 2.29
C HIS A 42 -1.21 1.50 3.11
N GLY A 43 -0.65 2.08 4.18
CA GLY A 43 -1.36 3.06 5.01
C GLY A 43 -1.72 4.34 4.25
N GLN A 44 -0.87 4.81 3.33
CA GLN A 44 -1.15 5.95 2.47
C GLN A 44 -2.28 5.67 1.48
N SER A 45 -2.21 4.55 0.74
CA SER A 45 -3.26 4.17 -0.21
C SER A 45 -4.61 3.94 0.46
N HIS A 46 -4.62 3.35 1.65
CA HIS A 46 -5.85 3.16 2.43
C HIS A 46 -6.49 4.51 2.82
N ARG A 47 -5.68 5.46 3.32
CA ARG A 47 -6.17 6.80 3.64
C ARG A 47 -6.69 7.55 2.42
N ALA A 48 -5.98 7.46 1.29
CA ALA A 48 -6.41 8.07 0.04
C ALA A 48 -7.79 7.54 -0.40
N GLY A 49 -7.97 6.22 -0.43
CA GLY A 49 -9.26 5.61 -0.77
C GLY A 49 -10.39 6.00 0.19
N MET A 50 -10.10 6.13 1.49
CA MET A 50 -11.08 6.64 2.47
C MET A 50 -11.46 8.11 2.21
N THR A 51 -10.48 8.96 1.90
CA THR A 51 -10.73 10.37 1.55
C THR A 51 -11.59 10.48 0.29
N GLU A 52 -11.29 9.69 -0.74
CA GLU A 52 -12.12 9.63 -1.96
C GLU A 52 -13.56 9.20 -1.65
N GLY A 53 -13.73 8.16 -0.83
CA GLY A 53 -15.05 7.70 -0.41
C GLY A 53 -15.85 8.78 0.34
N ILE A 54 -15.20 9.52 1.24
CA ILE A 54 -15.82 10.66 1.95
C ILE A 54 -16.25 11.75 0.98
N ASN A 55 -15.40 12.11 0.00
CA ASN A 55 -15.71 13.13 -0.98
C ASN A 55 -16.92 12.75 -1.84
N VAL A 56 -16.98 11.49 -2.29
CA VAL A 56 -18.14 10.97 -3.03
C VAL A 56 -19.41 11.02 -2.17
N ALA A 57 -19.36 10.55 -0.93
CA ALA A 57 -20.50 10.60 -0.02
C ALA A 57 -20.99 12.03 0.25
N LYS A 58 -20.07 13.01 0.33
CA LYS A 58 -20.40 14.43 0.46
C LYS A 58 -21.12 14.96 -0.79
N GLN A 59 -20.62 14.66 -1.98
CA GLN A 59 -21.26 15.05 -3.25
C GLN A 59 -22.67 14.47 -3.37
N PHE A 60 -22.89 13.22 -2.97
CA PHE A 60 -24.23 12.62 -2.96
C PHE A 60 -25.19 13.36 -2.03
N LYS A 61 -24.75 13.75 -0.82
CA LYS A 61 -25.59 14.53 0.11
C LYS A 61 -25.92 15.91 -0.43
N GLU A 62 -24.94 16.60 -1.02
CA GLU A 62 -25.16 17.91 -1.65
C GLU A 62 -26.16 17.82 -2.81
N PHE A 63 -26.06 16.77 -3.64
CA PHE A 63 -27.01 16.52 -4.72
C PHE A 63 -28.44 16.29 -4.19
N GLN A 64 -28.62 15.47 -3.16
CA GLN A 64 -29.93 15.22 -2.56
C GLN A 64 -30.56 16.49 -1.98
N ASN A 65 -29.76 17.34 -1.33
CA ASN A 65 -30.26 18.59 -0.74
C ASN A 65 -30.63 19.65 -1.79
N ASN A 66 -30.03 19.61 -2.98
CA ASN A 66 -30.33 20.55 -4.08
C ASN A 66 -31.53 20.12 -4.95
N GLN A 67 -32.13 18.95 -4.68
CA GLN A 67 -33.35 18.46 -5.36
C GLN A 67 -34.63 18.69 -4.55
N VAL A 68 -34.55 19.42 -3.42
CA VAL A 68 -35.67 19.87 -2.59
C VAL A 68 -35.87 21.36 -2.76
#